data_AF-A0A2H9N904-F1
#
_entry.id   AF-A0A2H9N904-F1
#
_cell.length_a   1.000
_cell.length_b   1.000
_cell.length_c   1.000
_cell.angle_alpha   90.00
_cell.angle_beta   90.00
_cell.angle_gamma   90.00
#
_symmetry.space_group_name_H-M   'P 1'
#
loop_
_entity.id
_entity.type
_entity.pdbx_description
1 polymer ?
#
loop_
_entity_poly.entity_id
_entity_poly.type
_entity_poly.pdbx_seq_one_letter_code
_entity_poly.pdbx_strand_id
1 'polypeptide(L)'
;MKIGILRVGQVDSHVMDRIQENLNMIFPKTTCALISETMPIPSEAFNNARQQYRSNIILSRVHSYAEKDKALDRVLGTVNVDIFVPELNFVFGEAECPGKAALISLWRLRP
;
A
#
# COMPACT_ATOMS: atom_id res chain seq x y z
N MET A 1 7.86 -17.00 -1.91
CA MET A 1 7.16 -15.97 -1.14
C MET A 1 6.07 -15.36 -2.02
N LYS A 2 4.83 -15.28 -1.56
CA LYS A 2 3.71 -14.71 -2.30
C LYS A 2 3.39 -13.31 -1.79
N ILE A 3 3.44 -12.32 -2.69
CA ILE A 3 3.15 -10.92 -2.39
C ILE A 3 1.79 -10.57 -2.99
N GLY A 4 0.87 -10.13 -2.16
CA GLY A 4 -0.38 -9.51 -2.61
C GLY A 4 -0.17 -8.03 -2.85
N ILE A 5 -0.70 -7.50 -3.95
CA ILE A 5 -0.71 -6.06 -4.23
C ILE A 5 -2.17 -5.60 -4.10
N LEU A 6 -2.44 -4.80 -3.07
CA LEU A 6 -3.77 -4.36 -2.69
C LEU A 6 -3.99 -2.91 -3.15
N ARG A 7 -5.07 -2.68 -3.91
CA ARG A 7 -5.52 -1.32 -4.24
C ARG A 7 -6.18 -0.69 -3.02
N VAL A 8 -5.74 0.51 -2.67
CA VAL A 8 -6.35 1.33 -1.61
C VAL A 8 -6.93 2.58 -2.24
N GLY A 9 -8.25 2.64 -2.32
CA GLY A 9 -8.97 3.65 -3.10
C GLY A 9 -8.73 3.49 -4.61
N GLN A 10 -8.87 4.61 -5.33
CA GLN A 10 -8.72 4.62 -6.77
C GLN A 10 -7.25 4.70 -7.15
N VAL A 11 -6.76 3.64 -7.81
CA VAL A 11 -5.41 3.54 -8.36
C VAL A 11 -5.50 3.01 -9.79
N ASP A 12 -4.78 3.67 -10.70
CA ASP A 12 -4.73 3.29 -12.12
C ASP A 12 -4.27 1.84 -12.30
N SER A 13 -5.03 1.05 -13.07
CA SER A 13 -4.71 -0.35 -13.35
C SER A 13 -3.35 -0.52 -14.03
N HIS A 14 -2.96 0.39 -14.92
CA HIS A 14 -1.68 0.33 -15.61
C HIS A 14 -0.50 0.43 -14.64
N VAL A 15 -0.63 1.27 -13.61
CA VAL A 15 0.39 1.40 -12.55
C VAL A 15 0.48 0.11 -11.76
N MET A 16 -0.66 -0.50 -11.44
CA MET A 16 -0.71 -1.76 -10.68
C MET A 16 -0.08 -2.92 -11.46
N ASP A 17 -0.36 -3.03 -12.75
CA ASP A 17 0.25 -4.03 -13.64
C ASP A 17 1.77 -3.83 -13.70
N ARG A 18 2.21 -2.58 -13.83
CA ARG A 18 3.64 -2.24 -13.85
C ARG A 18 4.33 -2.59 -12.54
N ILE A 19 3.70 -2.32 -11.39
CA ILE A 19 4.23 -2.71 -10.07
C ILE A 19 4.36 -4.23 -10.00
N GLN A 20 3.34 -4.98 -10.43
CA GLN A 20 3.38 -6.45 -10.42
C GLN A 20 4.51 -7.01 -11.28
N GLU A 21 4.63 -6.54 -12.52
CA GLU A 21 5.70 -6.93 -13.45
C GLU A 21 7.09 -6.70 -12.83
N ASN A 22 7.34 -5.47 -12.34
CA ASN A 22 8.65 -5.09 -11.81
C ASN A 22 8.99 -5.80 -10.50
N LEU A 23 8.02 -6.02 -9.61
CA LEU A 23 8.28 -6.77 -8.38
C LEU A 23 8.67 -8.22 -8.67
N ASN A 24 8.00 -8.89 -9.62
CA ASN A 24 8.39 -10.23 -10.05
C ASN A 24 9.80 -10.27 -10.67
N MET A 25 10.19 -9.24 -11.43
CA MET A 25 11.53 -9.13 -12.01
C MET A 25 12.63 -8.90 -10.97
N ILE A 26 12.40 -7.98 -10.03
CA ILE A 26 13.38 -7.59 -9.01
C ILE A 26 13.52 -8.69 -7.94
N PHE A 27 12.42 -9.39 -7.64
CA PHE A 27 12.38 -10.46 -6.64
C PHE A 27 12.03 -11.81 -7.30
N PRO A 28 12.95 -12.46 -8.03
CA PRO A 28 12.66 -13.61 -8.90
C PRO A 28 12.21 -14.88 -8.15
N LYS A 29 12.36 -14.94 -6.83
CA LYS A 29 11.87 -16.03 -5.97
C LYS A 29 10.50 -15.72 -5.34
N THR A 30 9.84 -14.68 -5.81
CA THR A 30 8.55 -14.24 -5.32
C THR A 30 7.49 -14.34 -6.41
N THR A 31 6.24 -14.53 -5.98
CA THR A 31 5.08 -14.53 -6.86
C THR A 31 4.20 -13.37 -6.45
N CYS A 32 4.10 -12.35 -7.30
CA CYS A 32 3.24 -11.21 -7.08
C CYS A 32 1.86 -11.44 -7.69
N ALA A 33 0.81 -11.26 -6.90
CA ALA A 33 -0.57 -11.35 -7.34
C ALA A 33 -1.30 -10.02 -7.06
N LEU A 34 -2.00 -9.51 -8.08
CA LEU A 34 -2.95 -8.42 -7.89
C LEU A 34 -4.17 -8.96 -7.14
N ILE A 35 -4.52 -8.29 -6.04
CA ILE A 35 -5.76 -8.57 -5.32
C ILE A 35 -6.91 -7.90 -6.10
N SER A 36 -7.97 -8.66 -6.36
CA SER A 36 -9.14 -8.19 -7.12
C SER A 36 -9.97 -7.18 -6.33
N GLU A 37 -10.05 -7.36 -5.02
CA GLU A 37 -10.73 -6.44 -4.11
C GLU A 37 -9.98 -5.10 -4.01
N THR A 38 -10.74 -4.03 -3.94
CA THR A 38 -10.22 -2.69 -3.65
C THR A 38 -10.64 -2.30 -2.24
N MET A 39 -9.66 -1.98 -1.40
CA MET A 39 -9.92 -1.49 -0.05
C MET A 39 -10.28 0.00 -0.12
N PRO A 40 -11.38 0.48 0.50
CA PRO A 40 -11.65 1.90 0.58
C PRO A 40 -10.58 2.63 1.40
N ILE A 41 -10.34 3.91 1.09
CA ILE A 41 -9.46 4.75 1.91
C ILE A 41 -10.20 5.03 3.24
N PRO A 42 -9.64 4.70 4.40
CA PRO A 42 -10.26 4.96 5.69
C PRO A 42 -10.46 6.46 5.90
N SER A 43 -11.70 6.90 6.12
CA SER A 43 -12.00 8.33 6.30
C SER A 43 -11.38 8.89 7.58
N GLU A 44 -11.22 8.05 8.61
CA GLU A 44 -10.55 8.39 9.86
C GLU A 44 -9.05 8.62 9.70
N ALA A 45 -8.44 8.20 8.58
CA ALA A 45 -7.05 8.50 8.28
C ALA A 45 -6.86 9.96 7.84
N PHE A 46 -7.91 10.64 7.38
CA PHE A 46 -7.80 11.99 6.84
C PHE A 46 -7.55 13.04 7.94
N ASN A 47 -6.55 13.89 7.71
CA ASN A 47 -6.26 15.04 8.55
C ASN A 47 -6.64 16.33 7.80
N ASN A 48 -7.69 17.01 8.27
CA ASN A 48 -8.20 18.22 7.63
C ASN A 48 -7.21 19.41 7.65
N ALA A 49 -6.39 19.56 8.69
CA ALA A 49 -5.43 20.65 8.75
C ALA A 49 -4.30 20.50 7.72
N ARG A 50 -3.93 19.26 7.40
CA ARG A 50 -2.88 18.93 6.43
C ARG A 50 -3.40 18.67 5.02
N GLN A 51 -4.69 18.33 4.87
CA GLN A 51 -5.24 17.77 3.64
C GLN A 51 -4.48 16.50 3.19
N GLN A 52 -4.05 15.68 4.17
CA GLN A 52 -3.24 14.47 3.98
C GLN A 52 -3.81 13.32 4.81
N TYR A 53 -3.42 12.08 4.51
CA TYR A 53 -3.84 10.88 5.23
C TYR A 53 -2.74 10.32 6.12
N ARG A 54 -3.10 9.87 7.32
CA ARG A 54 -2.18 9.19 8.24
C ARG A 54 -1.84 7.79 7.69
N SER A 55 -0.58 7.57 7.32
CA SER A 55 -0.13 6.31 6.72
C SER A 55 -0.32 5.13 7.67
N ASN A 56 -0.09 5.33 8.97
CA ASN A 56 -0.19 4.27 9.98
C ASN A 56 -1.61 3.67 10.10
N ILE A 57 -2.64 4.51 9.92
CA ILE A 57 -4.04 4.06 9.93
C ILE A 57 -4.34 3.23 8.69
N ILE A 58 -3.88 3.66 7.52
CA ILE A 58 -4.04 2.92 6.26
C ILE A 58 -3.27 1.59 6.34
N LEU A 59 -2.02 1.62 6.81
CA LEU A 59 -1.17 0.44 6.97
C LEU A 59 -1.80 -0.60 7.91
N SER A 60 -2.43 -0.16 9.02
CA SER A 60 -3.16 -1.06 9.92
C SER A 60 -4.31 -1.80 9.24
N ARG A 61 -5.00 -1.15 8.28
CA ARG A 61 -6.04 -1.80 7.46
C ARG A 61 -5.44 -2.79 6.47
N VAL A 62 -4.31 -2.46 5.85
CA VAL A 62 -3.55 -3.39 4.98
C VAL A 62 -3.06 -4.60 5.78
N HIS A 63 -2.58 -4.40 7.01
CA HIS A 63 -2.21 -5.48 7.92
C HIS A 63 -3.40 -6.39 8.24
N SER A 64 -4.54 -5.80 8.59
CA SER A 64 -5.76 -6.54 8.85
C SER A 64 -6.22 -7.37 7.64
N TYR A 65 -5.93 -6.90 6.42
CA TYR A 65 -6.15 -7.67 5.19
C TYR A 65 -5.16 -8.84 5.07
N ALA A 66 -3.88 -8.56 5.27
CA ALA A 66 -2.80 -9.55 5.21
C ALA A 66 -2.99 -10.71 6.21
N GLU A 67 -3.53 -10.43 7.39
CA GLU A 67 -3.82 -11.48 8.38
C GLU A 67 -5.02 -12.36 8.03
N LYS A 68 -5.96 -11.86 7.21
CA LYS A 68 -7.12 -12.65 6.76
C LYS A 68 -6.74 -13.66 5.67
N ASP A 69 -5.90 -13.24 4.73
CA ASP A 69 -5.44 -14.11 3.64
C ASP A 69 -4.12 -14.82 4.00
N LYS A 70 -4.26 -16.01 4.60
CA LYS A 70 -3.13 -16.85 5.01
C LYS A 70 -2.28 -17.35 3.84
N ALA A 71 -2.74 -17.23 2.58
CA ALA A 71 -1.95 -17.63 1.42
C ALA A 71 -0.91 -16.57 1.03
N LEU A 72 -1.01 -15.34 1.54
CA LEU A 72 -0.09 -14.25 1.26
C LEU A 72 0.96 -14.13 2.37
N ASP A 73 2.23 -14.09 1.97
CA ASP A 73 3.33 -13.88 2.89
C ASP A 73 3.49 -12.38 3.23
N ARG A 74 3.20 -11.51 2.26
CA ARG A 74 3.29 -10.04 2.36
C ARG A 74 2.17 -9.38 1.57
N VAL A 75 1.73 -8.22 2.01
CA VAL A 75 0.78 -7.36 1.27
C VAL A 75 1.33 -5.96 1.12
N LEU A 76 1.41 -5.49 -0.12
CA LEU A 76 1.72 -4.11 -0.46
C LEU A 76 0.44 -3.36 -0.80
N GLY A 77 -0.01 -2.50 0.10
CA GLY A 77 -1.03 -1.51 -0.18
C GLY A 77 -0.49 -0.42 -1.10
N THR A 78 -1.21 -0.12 -2.17
CA THR A 78 -0.90 0.98 -3.09
C THR A 78 -2.03 1.99 -3.02
N VAL A 79 -1.72 3.25 -2.72
CA VAL A 79 -2.70 4.34 -2.59
C VAL A 79 -2.31 5.53 -3.46
N ASN A 80 -3.29 6.29 -3.96
CA ASN A 80 -3.05 7.52 -4.71
C ASN A 80 -3.57 8.76 -3.97
N VAL A 81 -3.15 8.93 -2.71
CA VAL A 81 -3.40 10.11 -1.88
C VAL A 81 -2.14 10.49 -1.12
N ASP A 82 -2.00 11.74 -0.74
CA ASP A 82 -0.84 12.18 0.03
C ASP A 82 -0.87 11.60 1.45
N ILE A 83 0.24 11.00 1.88
CA ILE A 83 0.33 10.32 3.18
C ILE A 83 1.44 10.91 4.07
N PHE A 84 1.24 10.84 5.39
CA PHE A 84 2.21 11.30 6.38
C PHE A 84 2.17 10.45 7.66
N VAL A 85 3.29 10.45 8.38
CA VAL A 85 3.38 10.07 9.80
C VAL A 85 3.54 11.34 10.65
N PRO A 86 3.15 11.32 11.93
CA PRO A 86 3.53 12.40 12.86
C PRO A 86 5.03 12.68 12.77
N GLU A 87 5.43 13.95 12.88
CA GLU A 87 6.82 14.45 12.78
C GLU A 87 7.38 14.68 11.36
N LEU A 88 6.76 14.11 10.31
CA LEU A 88 7.19 14.36 8.93
C LEU A 88 6.19 15.21 8.14
N ASN A 89 6.68 15.88 7.09
CA ASN A 89 5.83 16.64 6.16
C ASN A 89 4.97 15.71 5.30
N PHE A 90 5.58 14.63 4.81
CA PHE A 90 4.94 13.54 4.07
C PHE A 90 5.88 12.33 4.10
N VAL A 91 5.37 11.18 3.67
CA VAL A 91 6.18 9.99 3.39
C VAL A 91 5.77 9.39 2.05
N PHE A 92 6.69 8.69 1.37
CA PHE A 92 6.34 7.92 0.18
C PHE A 92 5.68 6.58 0.52
N GLY A 93 5.90 6.08 1.73
CA GLY A 93 5.36 4.80 2.18
C GLY A 93 5.71 4.54 3.64
N GLU A 94 5.11 3.49 4.18
CA GLU A 94 5.34 2.99 5.53
C GLU A 94 5.24 1.46 5.49
N ALA A 95 6.07 0.76 6.26
CA ALA A 95 6.06 -0.69 6.29
C ALA A 95 6.31 -1.23 7.70
N GLU A 96 5.75 -2.40 7.99
CA GLU A 96 6.06 -3.14 9.19
C GLU A 96 7.46 -3.76 9.08
N CYS A 97 8.30 -3.51 10.07
CA CYS A 97 9.67 -4.03 10.09
C CYS A 97 10.02 -4.57 11.49
N PRO A 98 9.94 -5.90 11.72
CA PRO A 98 9.44 -6.93 10.80
C PRO A 98 7.89 -6.93 10.73
N GLY A 99 7.32 -7.44 9.64
CA GLY A 99 5.88 -7.69 9.53
C GLY A 99 5.43 -8.10 8.14
N LYS A 100 4.12 -8.08 7.91
CA LYS A 100 3.49 -8.54 6.66
C LYS A 100 2.98 -7.41 5.78
N ALA A 101 2.72 -6.24 6.34
CA ALA A 101 2.12 -5.13 5.62
C ALA A 101 3.15 -4.06 5.22
N ALA A 102 2.97 -3.53 4.01
CA ALA A 102 3.62 -2.32 3.54
C ALA A 102 2.59 -1.45 2.81
N LEU A 103 2.83 -0.15 2.76
CA LEU A 103 2.02 0.84 2.08
C LEU A 103 2.92 1.77 1.26
N ILE A 104 2.54 2.05 0.02
CA ILE A 104 3.17 3.06 -0.83
C ILE A 104 2.13 4.03 -1.37
N SER A 105 2.46 5.33 -1.34
CA SER A 105 1.69 6.39 -2.00
C SER A 105 2.33 6.79 -3.32
N LEU A 106 1.48 6.85 -4.35
CA LEU A 106 1.85 7.33 -5.69
C LEU A 106 1.74 8.85 -5.82
N TRP A 107 1.16 9.54 -4.83
CA TRP A 107 0.76 10.95 -4.94
C TRP A 107 1.93 11.88 -5.28
N ARG A 108 3.10 11.63 -4.65
CA ARG A 108 4.31 12.44 -4.81
C ARG A 108 5.38 11.78 -5.69
N LEU A 109 5.03 10.69 -6.38
CA LEU A 109 5.94 10.00 -7.30
C LEU A 109 5.74 10.44 -8.76
N ARG A 110 4.72 11.27 -9.02
CA ARG A 110 4.47 11.86 -10.34
C ARG A 110 5.43 13.04 -10.55
N PRO A 111 6.07 13.14 -11.74
CA PRO A 111 7.00 14.22 -12.06
C PRO A 111 6.31 15.59 -12.20
#